data_AF-G4YRP8-F1
#
_entry.id   AF-G4YRP8-F1
#
_cell.length_a   1.000
_cell.length_b   1.000
_cell.length_c   1.000
_cell.angle_alpha   90.00
_cell.angle_beta   90.00
_cell.angle_gamma   90.00
#
_symmetry.space_group_name_H-M   'P 1'
#
loop_
_entity.id
_entity.type
_entity.pdbx_description
1 polymer ?
#
loop_
_entity_poly.entity_id
_entity_poly.type
_entity_poly.pdbx_seq_one_letter_code
_entity_poly.pdbx_strand_id
1 'polypeptide(L)' 'VKCAGNEKDRTMVMLLGDSLGSKYSHFIVFKVRESKIEIRRQENKTFRHEFSRGMWK' A
#
# COMPACT_ATOMS: atom_id res chain seq x y z
N VAL A 1 -14.75 -5.38 -7.39
CA VAL A 1 -15.73 -5.58 -6.29
C VAL A 1 -16.74 -4.43 -6.34
N LYS A 2 -18.04 -4.69 -6.55
CA LYS A 2 -19.06 -3.64 -6.58
C LYS A 2 -19.11 -2.93 -5.22
N CYS A 3 -19.11 -1.60 -5.21
CA CYS A 3 -19.12 -0.79 -4.00
C CYS A 3 -20.30 0.18 -4.09
N ALA A 4 -21.26 0.02 -3.19
CA ALA A 4 -22.43 0.87 -3.06
C ALA A 4 -22.02 2.22 -2.45
N GLY A 5 -21.62 3.16 -3.31
CA GLY A 5 -21.51 4.59 -2.98
C GLY A 5 -20.37 5.03 -2.05
N ASN A 6 -19.71 4.13 -1.31
CA ASN A 6 -18.60 4.48 -0.43
C ASN A 6 -17.24 4.30 -1.11
N GLU A 7 -16.33 5.25 -0.86
CA GLU A 7 -14.92 5.12 -1.21
C GLU A 7 -14.34 3.91 -0.47
N LYS A 8 -13.95 2.87 -1.22
CA LYS A 8 -13.19 1.76 -0.65
C LYS A 8 -11.75 2.20 -0.49
N ASP A 9 -11.26 2.16 0.75
CA ASP A 9 -9.83 2.16 1.02
C ASP A 9 -9.19 1.02 0.19
N ARG A 10 -8.38 1.40 -0.81
CA ARG A 10 -7.75 0.47 -1.73
C ARG A 10 -6.74 -0.37 -0.95
N THR A 11 -7.12 -1.61 -0.64
CA THR A 11 -6.24 -2.58 0.03
C THR A 11 -5.46 -3.34 -1.04
N MET A 12 -4.13 -3.38 -0.92
CA MET A 12 -3.26 -4.14 -1.81
C MET A 12 -2.78 -5.39 -1.08
N VAL A 13 -3.04 -6.57 -1.65
CA VAL A 13 -2.44 -7.81 -1.16
C VAL A 13 -1.15 -8.02 -1.93
N MET A 14 -0.02 -8.05 -1.23
CA MET A 14 1.26 -8.39 -1.84
C MET A 14 1.53 -9.88 -1.61
N LEU A 15 1.70 -10.61 -2.71
CA LEU A 15 2.13 -12.01 -2.69
C LEU A 15 3.64 -12.02 -2.96
N LEU A 16 4.43 -12.44 -1.97
CA LEU A 16 5.81 -12.82 -2.19
C LEU A 16 5.85 -14.28 -2.64
N GLY A 17 6.53 -14.51 -3.77
CA GLY A 17 6.88 -15.83 -4.25
C GLY A 17 8.32 -15.83 -4.70
N ASP A 18 9.04 -16.93 -4.48
CA ASP A 18 10.36 -17.12 -5.06
C ASP A 18 10.28 -17.74 -6.45
N SER A 19 11.38 -17.69 -7.20
CA SER A 19 11.47 -18.29 -8.54
C SER A 19 11.39 -19.82 -8.55
N LEU A 20 11.45 -20.45 -7.36
CA LEU A 20 11.33 -21.90 -7.18
C LEU A 20 9.87 -22.32 -6.95
N GLY A 21 8.93 -21.36 -6.91
CA GLY A 21 7.50 -21.61 -6.79
C GLY A 21 6.98 -21.67 -5.35
N SER A 22 7.82 -21.37 -4.35
CA SER A 22 7.36 -21.27 -2.97
C SER A 22 6.54 -19.99 -2.80
N LYS A 23 5.31 -20.15 -2.31
CA LYS A 23 4.43 -19.04 -1.96
C LYS A 23 4.58 -18.75 -0.47
N TYR A 24 5.03 -17.54 -0.16
CA TYR A 24 5.12 -17.09 1.22
C TYR A 24 3.75 -16.63 1.72
N SER A 25 3.56 -16.63 3.04
CA SER A 25 2.36 -16.08 3.66
C SER A 25 2.09 -14.67 3.15
N HIS A 26 0.89 -14.46 2.61
CA HIS A 26 0.46 -13.15 2.12
C HIS A 26 0.53 -12.13 3.26
N PHE A 27 1.01 -10.93 2.95
CA PHE A 27 0.87 -9.78 3.84
C PHE A 27 -0.03 -8.75 3.16
N ILE A 28 -1.00 -8.28 3.93
CA ILE A 28 -1.94 -7.27 3.48
C ILE A 28 -1.28 -5.92 3.73
N VAL A 29 -1.16 -5.13 2.67
CA VAL A 29 -0.61 -3.78 2.74
C VAL A 29 -1.72 -2.77 2.50
N PHE A 30 -1.86 -1.86 3.45
CA PHE A 30 -2.74 -0.71 3.31
C PHE A 30 -1.94 0.50 2.85
N LYS A 31 -2.46 1.19 1.82
CA LYS A 31 -1.98 2.53 1.51
C LYS A 31 -2.34 3.47 2.65
N VAL A 32 -1.45 4.39 2.98
CA VAL A 32 -1.76 5.43 3.96
C VAL A 32 -2.64 6.48 3.33
N ARG A 33 -3.59 7.02 4.11
CA ARG A 33 -4.33 8.21 3.72
C ARG A 33 -3.36 9.33 3.38
N GLU A 34 -3.73 10.15 2.41
CA GLU A 34 -2.91 11.29 2.01
C GLU A 34 -2.63 12.19 3.22
N SER A 35 -1.36 12.59 3.32
CA SER A 35 -0.95 13.56 4.33
C SER A 35 -1.64 14.90 4.06
N LYS A 36 -2.09 15.56 5.13
CA LYS A 36 -2.56 16.96 5.10
C LYS A 36 -1.40 17.95 4.92
N ILE A 37 -0.17 17.52 5.22
CA ILE A 37 1.06 18.29 5.05
C ILE A 37 1.60 18.04 3.64
N GLU A 38 1.67 19.09 2.84
CA GLU A 38 2.01 19.02 1.41
C GLU A 38 3.38 18.39 1.13
N ILE A 39 4.41 18.80 1.88
CA ILE A 39 5.76 18.24 1.76
C ILE A 39 5.75 16.71 1.94
N ARG A 40 5.02 16.24 2.97
CA ARG A 40 4.88 14.81 3.25
C ARG A 40 4.03 14.09 2.20
N ARG A 41 3.05 14.77 1.59
CA ARG A 41 2.26 14.22 0.49
C ARG A 41 3.13 14.00 -0.74
N GLN A 42 3.93 14.99 -1.13
CA GLN A 42 4.83 14.89 -2.26
C GLN A 42 5.90 13.81 -2.03
N GLU A 43 6.51 13.76 -0.85
CA GLU A 43 7.46 12.69 -0.50
C GLU A 43 6.82 11.30 -0.57
N ASN A 44 5.64 11.12 0.02
CA ASN A 44 4.96 9.83 0.04
C ASN A 44 4.60 9.37 -1.38
N LYS A 45 4.19 10.29 -2.24
CA LYS A 45 3.87 10.00 -3.65
C LYS A 45 5.11 9.64 -4.46
N THR A 46 6.20 10.38 -4.26
CA THR A 46 7.43 10.25 -5.08
C THR A 46 8.30 9.07 -4.64
N PHE A 47 8.49 8.88 -3.34
CA PHE A 47 9.44 7.89 -2.80
C PHE A 47 8.78 6.64 -2.24
N ARG A 48 7.54 6.77 -1.74
CA ARG A 48 6.90 5.69 -0.96
C ARG A 48 5.70 5.10 -1.67
N HIS A 49 5.35 5.56 -2.87
CA HIS A 49 4.16 5.13 -3.63
C HIS A 49 2.88 5.07 -2.78
N GLU A 50 2.70 6.05 -1.88
CA GLU A 50 1.56 6.15 -0.96
C GLU A 50 1.53 5.07 0.14
N PHE A 51 2.66 4.38 0.38
CA PHE A 51 2.83 3.47 1.52
C PHE A 51 3.39 4.19 2.76
N SER A 52 3.13 3.60 3.92
CA SER A 52 3.57 4.16 5.21
C SER A 52 5.10 4.19 5.32
N ARG A 53 5.65 5.15 6.06
CA ARG A 53 7.09 5.20 6.36
C ARG A 53 7.58 3.95 7.11
N GLY A 54 6.73 3.34 7.94
CA GLY A 54 7.08 2.15 8.73
C GLY A 54 7.27 0.89 7.88
N MET A 55 6.74 0.87 6.66
CA MET A 55 6.92 -0.25 5.71
C MET A 55 8.27 -0.24 5.00
N TRP A 56 8.93 0.92 4.92
CA TRP A 56 10.21 1.09 4.23
C TRP A 56 11.41 1.03 5.19
N LYS A 57 11.19 0.56 6.42
CA LYS A 57 12.24 0.35 7.42
C LYS A 57 12.69 -1.10 7.45
#